data_AF-A0A643C6Z8-F1
#
_entry.id   AF-A0A643C6Z8-F1
#
_cell.length_a   1.000
_cell.length_b   1.000
_cell.length_c   1.000
_cell.angle_alpha   90.00
_cell.angle_beta   90.00
_cell.angle_gamma   90.00
#
_symmetry.space_group_name_H-M   'P 1'
#
loop_
_entity.id
_entity.type
_entity.pdbx_description
1 polymer ?
#
loop_
_entity_poly.entity_id
_entity_poly.type
_entity_poly.pdbx_seq_one_letter_code
_entity_poly.pdbx_strand_id
1 'polypeptide(L)'
;PPNNCNGFSRSLFDAVHSLIKNKIHRLPVIDPISGNALYILTHKRILKFLQLFMSDMPKPAFMKQNLGALGIGTYHNIAFIHPDTPIIKALNVFVERRVSALPVVDESGKVVDIYSKFDVINLAAEKTYNNLDITVTQALQHRSQYFEGVVKCSKLEVLETIVDRIVRAEVHRLVVVNETDSIVGIISLSDILQALILTPAGTNASV
;
A
#
# COMPACT_ATOMS: atom_id res chain seq x y z
N PRO A 1 5.81 11.64 28.02
CA PRO A 1 6.21 11.52 26.59
C PRO A 1 7.67 11.07 26.46
N PRO A 2 7.98 9.81 26.12
CA PRO A 2 9.37 9.43 25.92
C PRO A 2 9.81 9.76 24.49
N ASN A 3 10.92 10.47 24.43
CA ASN A 3 11.71 10.87 23.28
C ASN A 3 11.88 9.75 22.25
N ASN A 4 11.33 9.93 21.05
CA ASN A 4 11.60 9.03 19.93
C ASN A 4 12.55 9.64 18.88
N CYS A 5 13.28 10.70 19.24
CA CYS A 5 14.22 11.42 18.35
C CYS A 5 15.66 11.39 18.92
N ASN A 6 16.37 10.29 18.70
CA ASN A 6 17.85 10.23 18.66
C ASN A 6 18.16 9.71 17.24
N GLY A 7 18.66 10.44 16.26
CA GLY A 7 19.82 11.33 16.24
C GLY A 7 20.81 10.72 15.23
N PHE A 8 20.79 11.18 13.96
CA PHE A 8 21.66 10.88 12.80
C PHE A 8 22.13 9.44 12.45
N SER A 9 22.02 8.43 13.31
CA SER A 9 22.51 7.05 13.10
C SER A 9 21.39 6.01 13.16
N ARG A 10 20.21 6.32 12.61
CA ARG A 10 19.15 5.33 12.42
C ARG A 10 19.25 4.78 11.01
N SER A 11 19.40 3.48 10.92
CA SER A 11 19.48 2.76 9.65
C SER A 11 18.16 2.84 8.89
N LEU A 12 18.19 2.54 7.59
CA LEU A 12 16.96 2.35 6.81
C LEU A 12 16.06 1.26 7.42
N PHE A 13 16.69 0.24 8.05
CA PHE A 13 16.01 -0.79 8.80
C PHE A 13 15.20 -0.20 9.96
N ASP A 14 15.78 0.67 10.79
CA ASP A 14 15.08 1.32 11.91
C ASP A 14 13.90 2.16 11.43
N ALA A 15 14.09 2.84 10.30
CA ALA A 15 13.04 3.65 9.68
C ALA A 15 11.85 2.78 9.23
N VAL A 16 12.12 1.66 8.55
CA VAL A 16 11.08 0.70 8.14
C VAL A 16 10.41 0.06 9.34
N HIS A 17 11.19 -0.40 10.31
CA HIS A 17 10.65 -0.96 11.55
C HIS A 17 9.75 0.04 12.28
N SER A 18 10.12 1.33 12.33
CA SER A 18 9.30 2.39 12.92
C SER A 18 8.00 2.64 12.15
N LEU A 19 8.04 2.68 10.82
CA LEU A 19 6.85 2.83 9.97
C LEU A 19 5.84 1.69 10.23
N ILE A 20 6.33 0.45 10.25
CA ILE A 20 5.51 -0.77 10.41
C ILE A 20 4.98 -0.88 11.85
N LYS A 21 5.86 -0.79 12.86
CA LYS A 21 5.50 -0.95 14.28
C LYS A 21 4.47 0.09 14.71
N ASN A 22 4.62 1.34 14.29
CA ASN A 22 3.70 2.41 14.65
C ASN A 22 2.48 2.50 13.71
N LYS A 23 2.40 1.64 12.68
CA LYS A 23 1.33 1.65 11.67
C LYS A 23 1.14 3.03 11.02
N ILE A 24 2.25 3.71 10.72
CA ILE A 24 2.27 5.04 10.11
C ILE A 24 2.85 4.98 8.69
N HIS A 25 2.35 5.83 7.80
CA HIS A 25 2.81 5.88 6.41
C HIS A 25 3.87 6.95 6.13
N ARG A 26 4.11 7.83 7.10
CA ARG A 26 4.98 9.01 7.00
C ARG A 26 5.81 9.10 8.27
N LEU A 27 7.12 9.06 8.13
CA LEU A 27 8.07 9.20 9.23
C LEU A 27 8.87 10.50 9.02
N PRO A 28 8.70 11.52 9.88
CA PRO A 28 9.52 12.72 9.80
C PRO A 28 10.95 12.41 10.20
N VAL A 29 11.91 12.83 9.37
CA VAL A 29 13.33 12.83 9.67
C VAL A 29 13.66 14.22 10.20
N ILE A 30 14.08 14.29 11.46
CA ILE A 30 14.33 15.54 12.18
C ILE A 30 15.81 15.61 12.48
N ASP A 31 16.41 16.78 12.26
CA ASP A 31 17.77 17.06 12.71
C ASP A 31 17.78 17.15 14.25
N PRO A 32 18.49 16.27 14.97
CA PRO A 32 18.56 16.32 16.42
C PRO A 32 19.22 17.59 16.96
N ILE A 33 20.05 18.29 16.18
CA ILE A 33 20.75 19.49 16.64
C ILE A 33 19.88 20.72 16.49
N SER A 34 19.37 20.99 15.28
CA SER A 34 18.54 22.18 15.03
C SER A 34 17.06 22.00 15.36
N GLY A 35 16.57 20.75 15.47
CA GLY A 35 15.15 20.44 15.61
C GLY A 35 14.34 20.58 14.30
N ASN A 36 15.01 20.91 13.19
CA ASN A 36 14.34 21.11 11.91
C ASN A 36 13.89 19.79 11.28
N ALA A 37 12.69 19.80 10.69
CA ALA A 37 12.23 18.69 9.85
C ALA A 37 12.97 18.71 8.51
N LEU A 38 13.84 17.73 8.30
CA LEU A 38 14.65 17.59 7.08
C LEU A 38 13.85 16.95 5.95
N TYR A 39 13.07 15.90 6.27
CA TYR A 39 12.40 15.10 5.25
C TYR A 39 11.21 14.31 5.79
N ILE A 40 10.28 13.92 4.92
CA ILE A 40 9.23 12.93 5.23
C ILE A 40 9.52 11.65 4.45
N LEU A 41 9.91 10.61 5.19
CA LEU A 41 10.17 9.29 4.64
C LEU A 41 8.86 8.49 4.53
N THR A 42 8.69 7.77 3.43
CA THR A 42 7.48 6.99 3.14
C THR A 42 7.84 5.60 2.62
N HIS A 43 6.93 4.63 2.77
CA HIS A 43 7.10 3.28 2.20
C HIS A 43 7.44 3.30 0.70
N LYS A 44 6.76 4.16 -0.08
CA LYS A 44 6.98 4.29 -1.54
C LYS A 44 8.43 4.71 -1.85
N ARG A 45 8.95 5.70 -1.11
CA ARG A 45 10.32 6.19 -1.30
C ARG A 45 11.37 5.16 -0.89
N ILE A 46 11.14 4.45 0.21
CA ILE A 46 12.04 3.38 0.67
C ILE A 46 12.07 2.25 -0.35
N LEU A 47 10.91 1.77 -0.84
CA LEU A 47 10.89 0.68 -1.81
C LEU A 47 11.52 1.10 -3.15
N LYS A 48 11.27 2.32 -3.62
CA LYS A 48 11.92 2.87 -4.83
C LYS A 48 13.44 2.96 -4.66
N PHE A 49 13.92 3.42 -3.50
CA PHE A 49 15.33 3.40 -3.16
C PHE A 49 15.89 1.97 -3.22
N LEU A 50 15.24 1.01 -2.54
CA LEU A 50 15.67 -0.38 -2.57
C LEU A 50 15.72 -0.94 -3.99
N GLN A 51 14.72 -0.70 -4.84
CA GLN A 51 14.74 -1.20 -6.22
C GLN A 51 15.92 -0.66 -7.04
N LEU A 52 16.25 0.63 -6.88
CA LEU A 52 17.38 1.26 -7.58
C LEU A 52 18.72 0.63 -7.19
N PHE A 53 18.92 0.28 -5.92
CA PHE A 53 20.19 -0.27 -5.43
C PHE A 53 20.22 -1.81 -5.36
N MET A 54 19.07 -2.49 -5.32
CA MET A 54 18.98 -3.95 -5.30
C MET A 54 19.22 -4.58 -6.67
N SER A 55 19.23 -3.81 -7.76
CA SER A 55 19.64 -4.32 -9.07
C SER A 55 21.09 -4.83 -9.05
N ASP A 56 21.92 -4.24 -8.20
CA ASP A 56 23.34 -4.56 -8.04
C ASP A 56 23.64 -5.44 -6.81
N MET A 57 22.61 -5.87 -6.06
CA MET A 57 22.76 -6.71 -4.86
C MET A 57 22.12 -8.09 -5.06
N PRO A 58 22.67 -9.13 -4.40
CA PRO A 58 22.05 -10.46 -4.42
C PRO A 58 20.63 -10.40 -3.84
N LYS A 59 19.63 -10.68 -4.69
CA LYS A 59 18.23 -10.75 -4.26
C LYS A 59 18.00 -12.00 -3.40
N PRO A 60 17.20 -11.91 -2.31
CA PRO A 60 16.84 -13.09 -1.54
C PRO A 60 16.16 -14.16 -2.38
N ALA A 61 16.42 -15.44 -2.10
CA ALA A 61 15.87 -16.56 -2.88
C ALA A 61 14.33 -16.56 -2.93
N PHE A 62 13.67 -16.07 -1.87
CA PHE A 62 12.21 -16.00 -1.80
C PHE A 62 11.59 -14.99 -2.79
N MET A 63 12.36 -14.07 -3.36
CA MET A 63 11.88 -13.15 -4.40
C MET A 63 11.39 -13.88 -5.65
N LYS A 64 11.92 -15.08 -5.90
CA LYS A 64 11.56 -15.95 -7.03
C LYS A 64 10.40 -16.91 -6.71
N GLN A 65 9.84 -16.85 -5.50
CA GLN A 65 8.70 -17.68 -5.11
C GLN A 65 7.38 -16.97 -5.40
N ASN A 66 6.33 -17.76 -5.63
CA ASN A 66 4.98 -17.27 -5.87
C ASN A 66 4.41 -16.60 -4.63
N LEU A 67 3.66 -15.50 -4.83
CA LEU A 67 3.04 -14.74 -3.75
C LEU A 67 2.18 -15.61 -2.82
N GLY A 68 1.44 -16.56 -3.37
CA GLY A 68 0.61 -17.49 -2.61
C GLY A 68 1.39 -18.36 -1.63
N ALA A 69 2.62 -18.76 -1.98
CA ALA A 69 3.47 -19.56 -1.10
C ALA A 69 4.09 -18.74 0.04
N LEU A 70 4.32 -17.44 -0.20
CA LEU A 70 4.95 -16.54 0.77
C LEU A 70 3.97 -16.02 1.83
N GLY A 71 2.66 -16.06 1.56
CA GLY A 71 1.65 -15.54 2.48
C GLY A 71 1.74 -14.03 2.73
N ILE A 72 2.41 -13.28 1.85
CA ILE A 72 2.58 -11.82 1.98
C ILE A 72 1.29 -11.12 1.54
N GLY A 73 0.80 -10.19 2.35
CA GLY A 73 -0.44 -9.45 2.11
C GLY A 73 -1.60 -9.92 2.97
N THR A 74 -2.77 -9.32 2.76
CA THR A 74 -4.00 -9.64 3.49
C THR A 74 -4.96 -10.39 2.56
N TYR A 75 -5.48 -11.54 3.03
CA TYR A 75 -6.36 -12.43 2.26
C TYR A 75 -7.70 -12.77 2.95
N HIS A 76 -7.93 -12.21 4.13
CA HIS A 76 -9.13 -12.44 4.92
C HIS A 76 -9.73 -11.11 5.35
N ASN A 77 -11.05 -11.03 5.48
CA ASN A 77 -11.77 -9.83 5.90
C ASN A 77 -11.40 -8.58 5.09
N ILE A 78 -11.27 -8.74 3.77
CA ILE A 78 -10.90 -7.65 2.86
C ILE A 78 -12.05 -6.65 2.82
N ALA A 79 -11.77 -5.41 3.21
CA ALA A 79 -12.72 -4.32 3.07
C ALA A 79 -12.76 -3.88 1.60
N PHE A 80 -13.92 -4.00 0.96
CA PHE A 80 -14.23 -3.53 -0.39
C PHE A 80 -15.57 -2.78 -0.38
N ILE A 81 -15.85 -2.08 -1.47
CA ILE A 81 -17.08 -1.30 -1.69
C ILE A 81 -17.61 -1.55 -3.11
N HIS A 82 -18.81 -1.07 -3.39
CA HIS A 82 -19.46 -1.20 -4.70
C HIS A 82 -19.43 0.13 -5.49
N PRO A 83 -19.56 0.10 -6.83
CA PRO A 83 -19.53 1.29 -7.68
C PRO A 83 -20.51 2.41 -7.28
N ASP A 84 -21.67 2.02 -6.76
CA ASP A 84 -22.78 2.88 -6.32
C ASP A 84 -22.68 3.29 -4.84
N THR A 85 -21.67 2.80 -4.11
CA THR A 85 -21.49 3.12 -2.69
C THR A 85 -21.26 4.63 -2.54
N PRO A 86 -22.03 5.33 -1.69
CA PRO A 86 -21.79 6.74 -1.40
C PRO A 86 -20.43 6.97 -0.74
N ILE A 87 -19.76 8.08 -1.07
CA ILE A 87 -18.44 8.41 -0.51
C ILE A 87 -18.47 8.44 1.01
N ILE A 88 -19.51 8.99 1.63
CA ILE A 88 -19.64 9.03 3.09
C ILE A 88 -19.51 7.64 3.73
N LYS A 89 -20.06 6.58 3.09
CA LYS A 89 -19.90 5.21 3.56
C LYS A 89 -18.47 4.72 3.39
N ALA A 90 -17.83 5.00 2.25
CA ALA A 90 -16.43 4.65 2.03
C ALA A 90 -15.49 5.32 3.05
N LEU A 91 -15.75 6.58 3.40
CA LEU A 91 -15.02 7.31 4.45
C LEU A 91 -15.16 6.64 5.83
N ASN A 92 -16.37 6.21 6.19
CA ASN A 92 -16.59 5.47 7.44
C ASN A 92 -15.79 4.16 7.46
N VAL A 93 -15.77 3.40 6.36
CA VAL A 93 -14.97 2.17 6.26
C VAL A 93 -13.48 2.46 6.44
N PHE A 94 -12.95 3.58 5.91
CA PHE A 94 -11.55 3.97 6.14
C PHE A 94 -11.21 4.22 7.61
N VAL A 95 -12.15 4.76 8.37
CA VAL A 95 -11.98 5.04 9.80
C VAL A 95 -12.09 3.74 10.59
N GLU A 96 -13.15 2.97 10.37
CA GLU A 96 -13.47 1.74 11.11
C GLU A 96 -12.43 0.64 10.87
N ARG A 97 -12.10 0.37 9.61
CA ARG A 97 -11.16 -0.70 9.23
C ARG A 97 -9.71 -0.26 9.25
N ARG A 98 -9.45 1.04 9.44
CA ARG A 98 -8.10 1.67 9.40
C ARG A 98 -7.31 1.33 8.12
N VAL A 99 -8.00 1.07 7.02
CA VAL A 99 -7.38 0.80 5.72
C VAL A 99 -7.13 2.11 4.97
N SER A 100 -6.26 2.09 3.96
CA SER A 100 -5.89 3.29 3.20
C SER A 100 -6.38 3.30 1.74
N ALA A 101 -7.04 2.23 1.31
CA ALA A 101 -7.76 2.09 0.04
C ALA A 101 -8.72 0.90 0.12
N LEU A 102 -9.78 0.96 -0.68
CA LEU A 102 -10.89 0.02 -0.79
C LEU A 102 -11.00 -0.36 -2.26
N PRO A 103 -10.83 -1.64 -2.62
CA PRO A 103 -11.19 -2.11 -3.94
C PRO A 103 -12.68 -1.86 -4.20
N VAL A 104 -13.00 -1.46 -5.42
CA VAL A 104 -14.37 -1.32 -5.91
C VAL A 104 -14.69 -2.58 -6.69
N VAL A 105 -15.73 -3.29 -6.24
CA VAL A 105 -16.08 -4.63 -6.71
C VAL A 105 -17.50 -4.60 -7.28
N ASP A 106 -17.68 -5.14 -8.48
CA ASP A 106 -19.02 -5.23 -9.09
C ASP A 106 -19.89 -6.34 -8.46
N GLU A 107 -21.12 -6.46 -8.92
CA GLU A 107 -22.07 -7.48 -8.43
C GLU A 107 -21.62 -8.92 -8.70
N SER A 108 -20.75 -9.13 -9.71
CA SER A 108 -20.17 -10.43 -10.03
C SER A 108 -18.93 -10.77 -9.18
N GLY A 109 -18.53 -9.86 -8.28
CA GLY A 109 -17.37 -10.04 -7.42
C GLY A 109 -16.05 -9.63 -8.08
N LYS A 110 -16.06 -9.00 -9.27
CA LYS A 110 -14.85 -8.59 -10.00
C LYS A 110 -14.37 -7.21 -9.61
N VAL A 111 -13.06 -7.02 -9.61
CA VAL A 111 -12.42 -5.74 -9.27
C VAL A 111 -12.47 -4.80 -10.46
N VAL A 112 -13.27 -3.75 -10.35
CA VAL A 112 -13.48 -2.75 -11.40
C VAL A 112 -12.72 -1.45 -11.16
N ASP A 113 -12.56 -1.04 -9.90
CA ASP A 113 -11.78 0.15 -9.54
C ASP A 113 -11.14 0.02 -8.14
N ILE A 114 -10.47 1.06 -7.66
CA ILE A 114 -9.93 1.19 -6.32
C ILE A 114 -10.10 2.62 -5.84
N TYR A 115 -10.75 2.80 -4.69
CA TYR A 115 -10.91 4.10 -4.03
C TYR A 115 -9.95 4.21 -2.85
N SER A 116 -9.14 5.27 -2.80
CA SER A 116 -8.07 5.44 -1.81
C SER A 116 -8.22 6.72 -1.00
N LYS A 117 -7.52 6.79 0.15
CA LYS A 117 -7.41 8.04 0.93
C LYS A 117 -6.82 9.20 0.13
N PHE A 118 -6.08 8.92 -0.94
CA PHE A 118 -5.56 9.95 -1.83
C PHE A 118 -6.68 10.58 -2.68
N ASP A 119 -7.67 9.80 -3.11
CA ASP A 119 -8.80 10.29 -3.91
C ASP A 119 -9.72 11.20 -3.10
N VAL A 120 -9.80 11.00 -1.78
CA VAL A 120 -10.52 11.89 -0.87
C VAL A 120 -9.96 13.32 -0.92
N ILE A 121 -8.66 13.48 -1.15
CA ILE A 121 -8.01 14.80 -1.23
C ILE A 121 -8.50 15.56 -2.47
N ASN A 122 -8.77 14.87 -3.57
CA ASN A 122 -9.27 15.50 -4.80
C ASN A 122 -10.65 16.13 -4.58
N LEU A 123 -11.52 15.49 -3.79
CA LEU A 123 -12.83 16.06 -3.40
C LEU A 123 -12.69 17.35 -2.60
N ALA A 124 -11.70 17.41 -1.71
CA ALA A 124 -11.42 18.61 -0.93
C ALA A 124 -10.88 19.73 -1.82
N ALA A 125 -9.99 19.40 -2.77
CA ALA A 125 -9.41 20.36 -3.71
C ALA A 125 -10.46 21.01 -4.63
N GLU A 126 -11.47 20.25 -5.05
CA GLU A 126 -12.57 20.74 -5.89
C GLU A 126 -13.67 21.48 -5.12
N LYS A 127 -13.55 21.61 -3.79
CA LYS A 127 -14.57 22.20 -2.91
C LYS A 127 -15.94 21.51 -2.98
N THR A 128 -15.99 20.27 -3.47
CA THR A 128 -17.19 19.44 -3.60
C THR A 128 -17.48 18.61 -2.34
N TYR A 129 -16.72 18.80 -1.26
CA TYR A 129 -16.92 18.15 0.05
C TYR A 129 -18.32 18.39 0.67
N ASN A 130 -19.07 19.36 0.17
CA ASN A 130 -20.45 19.60 0.59
C ASN A 130 -21.43 18.52 0.10
N ASN A 131 -21.03 17.68 -0.86
CA ASN A 131 -21.85 16.60 -1.40
C ASN A 131 -21.15 15.24 -1.30
N LEU A 132 -21.23 14.63 -0.11
CA LEU A 132 -20.63 13.31 0.16
C LEU A 132 -21.57 12.13 -0.19
N ASP A 133 -22.76 12.43 -0.71
CA ASP A 133 -23.75 11.45 -1.14
C ASP A 133 -23.52 10.96 -2.58
N ILE A 134 -22.62 11.61 -3.32
CA ILE A 134 -22.19 11.10 -4.63
C ILE A 134 -21.56 9.71 -4.49
N THR A 135 -21.64 8.93 -5.56
CA THR A 135 -21.11 7.57 -5.57
C THR A 135 -19.59 7.57 -5.76
N VAL A 136 -18.95 6.47 -5.37
CA VAL A 136 -17.52 6.25 -5.59
C VAL A 136 -17.16 6.34 -7.08
N THR A 137 -17.99 5.81 -7.97
CA THR A 137 -17.77 5.92 -9.42
C THR A 137 -17.72 7.38 -9.87
N GLN A 138 -18.68 8.19 -9.41
CA GLN A 138 -18.70 9.63 -9.71
C GLN A 138 -17.44 10.32 -9.16
N ALA A 139 -17.03 10.00 -7.94
CA ALA A 139 -15.82 10.52 -7.32
C ALA A 139 -14.56 10.24 -8.15
N LEU A 140 -14.49 9.04 -8.74
CA LEU A 140 -13.33 8.54 -9.46
C LEU A 140 -13.23 9.08 -10.89
N GLN A 141 -14.33 9.57 -11.48
CA GLN A 141 -14.30 10.26 -12.78
C GLN A 141 -13.39 11.49 -12.79
N HIS A 142 -13.13 12.07 -11.62
CA HIS A 142 -12.24 13.22 -11.45
C HIS A 142 -10.74 12.85 -11.46
N ARG A 143 -10.38 11.56 -11.52
CA ARG A 143 -8.99 11.16 -11.76
C ARG A 143 -8.57 11.61 -13.17
N SER A 144 -7.37 12.17 -13.29
CA SER A 144 -6.77 12.58 -14.56
C SER A 144 -6.89 11.47 -15.62
N GLN A 145 -7.01 11.85 -16.91
CA GLN A 145 -7.13 10.97 -18.10
C GLN A 145 -6.09 9.85 -18.24
N TYR A 146 -5.08 9.77 -17.36
CA TYR A 146 -4.02 8.76 -17.31
C TYR A 146 -4.28 7.61 -16.33
N PHE A 147 -5.52 7.34 -15.94
CA PHE A 147 -5.83 6.15 -15.15
C PHE A 147 -5.82 4.89 -16.03
N GLU A 148 -4.71 4.15 -16.02
CA GLU A 148 -4.55 2.87 -16.75
C GLU A 148 -5.32 1.69 -16.09
N GLY A 149 -6.20 1.97 -15.13
CA GLY A 149 -6.97 0.95 -14.40
C GLY A 149 -6.37 0.56 -13.05
N VAL A 150 -7.07 -0.34 -12.36
CA VAL A 150 -6.58 -0.91 -11.09
C VAL A 150 -5.37 -1.79 -11.36
N VAL A 151 -4.27 -1.50 -10.68
CA VAL A 151 -3.09 -2.35 -10.75
C VAL A 151 -3.34 -3.61 -9.92
N LYS A 152 -3.31 -4.76 -10.58
CA LYS A 152 -3.64 -6.08 -10.02
C LYS A 152 -2.42 -7.00 -9.97
N CYS A 153 -2.53 -8.08 -9.20
CA CYS A 153 -1.63 -9.22 -9.28
C CYS A 153 -2.34 -10.53 -8.93
N SER A 154 -1.72 -11.66 -9.28
CA SER A 154 -2.19 -13.00 -8.93
C SER A 154 -1.29 -13.67 -7.89
N LYS A 155 -1.85 -14.60 -7.11
CA LYS A 155 -1.09 -15.45 -6.18
C LYS A 155 -0.05 -16.33 -6.88
N LEU A 156 -0.21 -16.57 -8.18
CA LEU A 156 0.69 -17.38 -9.00
C LEU A 156 1.91 -16.60 -9.50
N GLU A 157 1.93 -15.28 -9.33
CA GLU A 157 3.06 -14.45 -9.74
C GLU A 157 4.16 -14.46 -8.69
N VAL A 158 5.41 -14.41 -9.15
CA VAL A 158 6.57 -14.30 -8.26
C VAL A 158 6.67 -12.91 -7.64
N LEU A 159 7.17 -12.83 -6.41
CA LEU A 159 7.25 -11.58 -5.65
C LEU A 159 8.05 -10.50 -6.39
N GLU A 160 9.13 -10.86 -7.09
CA GLU A 160 9.96 -9.94 -7.87
C GLU A 160 9.14 -9.13 -8.89
N THR A 161 8.31 -9.81 -9.70
CA THR A 161 7.42 -9.18 -10.68
C THR A 161 6.43 -8.22 -10.04
N ILE A 162 5.93 -8.58 -8.84
CA ILE A 162 4.98 -7.78 -8.07
C ILE A 162 5.65 -6.51 -7.53
N VAL A 163 6.87 -6.63 -7.01
CA VAL A 163 7.68 -5.49 -6.54
C VAL A 163 7.99 -4.54 -7.70
N ASP A 164 8.39 -5.07 -8.85
CA ASP A 164 8.66 -4.23 -10.02
C ASP A 164 7.39 -3.52 -10.53
N ARG A 165 6.25 -4.23 -10.55
CA ARG A 165 4.96 -3.66 -10.96
C ARG A 165 4.50 -2.55 -10.03
N ILE A 166 4.53 -2.75 -8.70
CA ILE A 166 4.05 -1.75 -7.74
C ILE A 166 4.91 -0.48 -7.76
N VAL A 167 6.23 -0.62 -7.94
CA VAL A 167 7.12 0.56 -8.02
C VAL A 167 6.95 1.28 -9.36
N ARG A 168 6.91 0.56 -10.49
CA ARG A 168 6.71 1.19 -11.82
C ARG A 168 5.36 1.90 -11.92
N ALA A 169 4.30 1.28 -11.41
CA ALA A 169 2.98 1.89 -11.40
C ALA A 169 2.84 2.99 -10.34
N GLU A 170 3.85 3.16 -9.47
CA GLU A 170 3.89 4.24 -8.50
C GLU A 170 2.73 4.26 -7.49
N VAL A 171 2.10 3.10 -7.26
CA VAL A 171 0.93 2.92 -6.36
C VAL A 171 1.32 2.34 -5.00
N HIS A 172 0.41 2.44 -4.02
CA HIS A 172 0.66 1.99 -2.65
C HIS A 172 0.28 0.52 -2.37
N ARG A 173 -0.46 -0.10 -3.28
CA ARG A 173 -0.88 -1.50 -3.19
C ARG A 173 -1.33 -2.03 -4.53
N LEU A 174 -1.35 -3.35 -4.65
CA LEU A 174 -2.02 -4.07 -5.71
C LEU A 174 -3.21 -4.84 -5.13
N VAL A 175 -4.26 -4.98 -5.93
CA VAL A 175 -5.37 -5.89 -5.60
C VAL A 175 -5.01 -7.28 -6.09
N VAL A 176 -5.05 -8.27 -5.20
CA VAL A 176 -4.81 -9.66 -5.56
C VAL A 176 -6.12 -10.24 -6.08
N VAL A 177 -6.10 -10.75 -7.31
CA VAL A 177 -7.27 -11.34 -7.98
C VAL A 177 -7.01 -12.79 -8.38
N ASN A 178 -8.09 -13.53 -8.63
CA ASN A 178 -8.04 -14.86 -9.24
C ASN A 178 -8.09 -14.75 -10.78
N GLU A 179 -8.18 -15.89 -11.46
CA GLU A 179 -8.27 -15.97 -12.93
C GLU A 179 -9.54 -15.33 -13.51
N THR A 180 -10.61 -15.23 -12.71
CA THR A 180 -11.88 -14.59 -13.10
C THR A 180 -11.93 -13.10 -12.74
N ASP A 181 -10.81 -12.51 -12.31
CA ASP A 181 -10.68 -11.11 -11.89
C ASP A 181 -11.43 -10.76 -10.60
N SER A 182 -11.83 -11.79 -9.85
CA SER A 182 -12.51 -11.65 -8.56
C SER A 182 -11.50 -11.35 -7.45
N ILE A 183 -11.90 -10.51 -6.50
CA ILE A 183 -11.03 -10.11 -5.38
C ILE A 183 -10.67 -11.31 -4.49
N VAL A 184 -9.37 -11.47 -4.22
CA VAL A 184 -8.82 -12.51 -3.34
C VAL A 184 -8.07 -11.89 -2.15
N GLY A 185 -7.47 -10.72 -2.34
CA GLY A 185 -6.66 -10.09 -1.30
C GLY A 185 -6.11 -8.73 -1.71
N ILE A 186 -5.24 -8.19 -0.86
CA ILE A 186 -4.53 -6.94 -1.08
C ILE A 186 -3.09 -7.12 -0.62
N ILE A 187 -2.14 -6.67 -1.44
CA ILE A 187 -0.73 -6.55 -1.06
C ILE A 187 -0.32 -5.09 -1.10
N SER A 188 0.16 -4.55 0.02
CA SER A 188 0.60 -3.17 0.15
C SER A 188 2.12 -3.04 0.19
N LEU A 189 2.62 -1.82 -0.01
CA LEU A 189 4.04 -1.50 0.19
C LEU A 189 4.54 -1.88 1.60
N SER A 190 3.68 -1.80 2.61
CA SER A 190 4.05 -2.15 3.99
C SER A 190 4.26 -3.65 4.13
N ASP A 191 3.42 -4.48 3.49
CA ASP A 191 3.55 -5.94 3.49
C ASP A 191 4.85 -6.37 2.80
N ILE A 192 5.16 -5.76 1.66
CA ILE A 192 6.39 -6.00 0.91
C ILE A 192 7.61 -5.60 1.73
N LEU A 193 7.62 -4.41 2.31
CA LEU A 193 8.76 -3.94 3.12
C LEU A 193 8.93 -4.77 4.39
N GLN A 194 7.84 -5.22 5.01
CA GLN A 194 7.89 -6.15 6.13
C GLN A 194 8.56 -7.47 5.70
N ALA A 195 8.17 -8.03 4.56
CA ALA A 195 8.76 -9.26 4.04
C ALA A 195 10.25 -9.13 3.67
N LEU A 196 10.63 -8.01 3.05
CA LEU A 196 12.01 -7.78 2.60
C LEU A 196 12.98 -7.50 3.75
N ILE A 197 12.51 -6.88 4.84
CA ILE A 197 13.39 -6.29 5.86
C ILE A 197 13.25 -6.99 7.22
N LEU A 198 12.04 -7.43 7.58
CA LEU A 198 11.75 -7.95 8.92
C LEU A 198 11.59 -9.48 8.95
N THR A 199 11.41 -10.13 7.80
CA THR A 199 11.41 -11.60 7.75
C THR A 199 12.85 -12.08 7.61
N PRO A 200 13.39 -12.86 8.58
CA PRO A 200 14.70 -13.45 8.43
C PRO A 200 14.69 -14.35 7.20
N ALA A 201 15.71 -14.23 6.34
CA ALA A 201 16.00 -15.26 5.36
C ALA A 201 16.35 -16.56 6.12
N GLY A 202 15.35 -17.40 6.42
CA GLY A 202 15.57 -18.71 7.02
C GLY A 202 14.69 -19.15 8.19
N THR A 203 13.58 -18.49 8.55
CA THR A 203 12.58 -19.15 9.41
C THR A 203 11.74 -20.11 8.58
N ASN A 204 12.23 -21.35 8.47
CA ASN A 204 11.40 -22.52 8.25
C ASN A 204 10.27 -22.46 9.29
N ALA A 205 9.04 -22.23 8.82
CA ALA A 205 7.86 -22.49 9.64
C ALA A 205 7.74 -24.02 9.78
N SER A 206 8.41 -24.56 10.78
CA SER A 206 8.18 -25.90 11.29
C SER A 206 7.32 -25.80 12.56
N VAL A 207 6.20 -26.53 12.49
CA VAL A 207 5.19 -26.88 13.51
C VAL A 207 4.10 -25.84 13.77
#